data_AF-A0A2E4JFY7-F1
#
_entry.id   AF-A0A2E4JFY7-F1
#
_cell.length_a   1.000
_cell.length_b   1.000
_cell.length_c   1.000
_cell.angle_alpha   90.00
_cell.angle_beta   90.00
_cell.angle_gamma   90.00
#
_symmetry.space_group_name_H-M   'P 1'
#
loop_
_entity.id
_entity.type
_entity.pdbx_description
1 polymer ?
#
loop_
_entity_poly.entity_id
_entity_poly.type
_entity_poly.pdbx_seq_one_letter_code
_entity_poly.pdbx_strand_id
1 'polypeptide(L)' 'LARVLAPRGRALLVDEDFTHPDHPQHETNHDHEQDMTVVDVEAIASMFRGVGLDATGERTFLAAVPVKVVRAVRTGV' A
#
# COMPACT_ATOMS: atom_id res chain seq x y z
N LEU A 1 -7.65 11.04 -4.48
CA LEU A 1 -6.23 11.48 -4.38
C LEU A 1 -5.78 12.25 -5.62
N ALA A 2 -5.91 11.72 -6.83
CA ALA A 2 -5.46 12.41 -8.06
C ALA A 2 -5.96 13.86 -8.21
N ARG A 3 -7.23 14.14 -7.84
CA ARG A 3 -7.82 15.50 -7.88
C ARG A 3 -7.23 16.49 -6.87
N VAL A 4 -6.69 16.00 -5.75
CA VAL A 4 -6.34 16.84 -4.59
C VAL A 4 -4.84 16.90 -4.30
N LEU A 5 -4.04 16.01 -4.89
CA LEU A 5 -2.58 16.10 -4.80
C LEU A 5 -2.10 17.34 -5.56
N ALA A 6 -1.30 18.18 -4.89
CA ALA A 6 -0.58 19.27 -5.55
C ALA A 6 0.36 18.72 -6.65
N PRO A 7 0.79 19.55 -7.62
CA PRO A 7 1.85 19.15 -8.55
C PRO A 7 3.07 18.64 -7.79
N ARG A 8 3.63 17.49 -8.21
CA ARG A 8 4.73 16.79 -7.51
C ARG A 8 4.40 16.29 -6.11
N GLY A 9 3.13 16.37 -5.71
CA GLY A 9 2.61 15.83 -4.46
C GLY A 9 2.70 14.32 -4.43
N ARG A 10 2.81 13.77 -3.21
CA ARG A 10 3.00 12.34 -2.97
C ARG A 10 1.88 11.81 -2.07
N ALA A 11 1.46 10.59 -2.32
CA ALA A 11 0.64 9.80 -1.42
C ALA A 11 1.40 8.54 -1.04
N LEU A 12 1.25 8.14 0.23
CA LEU A 12 1.78 6.92 0.78
C LEU A 12 0.63 6.20 1.49
N LEU A 13 0.32 4.99 1.03
CA LEU A 13 -0.52 4.06 1.77
C LEU A 13 0.40 3.04 2.44
N VAL A 14 0.14 2.80 3.72
CA VAL A 14 0.84 1.80 4.53
C VAL A 14 -0.23 1.02 5.26
N ASP A 15 -0.13 -0.30 5.16
CA ASP A 15 -0.97 -1.25 5.89
C ASP A 15 -0.07 -2.33 6.51
N GLU A 16 -0.48 -2.88 7.65
CA GLU A 16 0.27 -3.98 8.28
C GLU A 16 0.13 -5.26 7.45
N ASP A 17 1.22 -6.01 7.31
CA ASP A 17 1.20 -7.29 6.60
C ASP A 17 1.07 -8.45 7.58
N PHE A 18 -0.14 -8.66 8.10
CA PHE A 18 -0.43 -9.78 9.01
C PHE A 18 -0.26 -11.14 8.33
N THR A 19 -0.31 -11.22 7.00
CA THR A 19 -0.07 -12.45 6.25
C THR A 19 1.41 -12.87 6.25
N HIS A 20 2.33 -11.94 6.55
CA HIS A 20 3.74 -12.26 6.63
C HIS A 20 4.03 -13.07 7.91
N PRO A 21 4.72 -14.22 7.83
CA PRO A 21 4.96 -15.10 8.99
C PRO A 21 5.78 -14.44 10.10
N ASP A 22 6.68 -13.51 9.75
CA ASP A 22 7.46 -12.75 10.74
C ASP A 22 6.67 -11.62 11.43
N HIS A 23 5.38 -11.43 11.12
CA HIS A 23 4.58 -10.40 11.79
C HIS A 23 4.35 -10.79 13.26
N PRO A 24 4.57 -9.89 14.25
CA PRO A 24 4.43 -10.23 15.67
C PRO A 24 3.05 -10.77 16.06
N GLN A 25 2.03 -10.46 15.27
CA GLN A 25 0.64 -10.88 15.45
C GLN A 25 0.15 -11.83 14.34
N HIS A 26 1.06 -12.46 13.59
CA HIS A 26 0.70 -13.38 12.50
C HIS A 26 -0.29 -14.45 12.98
N GLU A 27 0.05 -15.19 14.04
CA GLU A 27 -0.76 -16.30 14.58
C GLU A 27 -2.21 -15.94 14.87
N THR A 28 -2.49 -14.72 15.30
CA THR A 28 -3.83 -14.29 15.69
C THR A 28 -4.58 -13.56 14.58
N ASN A 29 -3.88 -13.04 13.56
CA ASN A 29 -4.47 -12.07 12.63
C ASN A 29 -4.24 -12.39 11.14
N HIS A 30 -3.49 -13.44 10.78
CA HIS A 30 -3.15 -13.74 9.38
C HIS A 30 -4.36 -14.01 8.47
N ASP A 31 -5.45 -14.54 9.04
CA ASP A 31 -6.69 -14.81 8.31
C ASP A 31 -7.69 -13.63 8.32
N HIS A 32 -7.46 -12.59 9.13
CA HIS A 32 -8.39 -11.47 9.27
C HIS A 32 -8.57 -10.68 7.95
N GLU A 33 -7.62 -10.78 7.03
CA GLU A 33 -7.75 -10.17 5.69
C GLU A 33 -8.89 -10.77 4.88
N GLN A 34 -9.34 -12.00 5.17
CA GLN A 34 -10.48 -12.63 4.48
C GLN A 34 -11.82 -12.04 4.94
N ASP A 35 -11.88 -11.58 6.19
CA ASP A 35 -13.04 -10.89 6.77
C ASP A 35 -13.04 -9.39 6.46
N MET A 36 -11.95 -8.89 5.87
CA MET A 36 -11.73 -7.50 5.49
C MET A 36 -11.48 -7.36 3.97
N THR A 37 -11.21 -6.13 3.52
CA THR A 37 -10.76 -5.91 2.14
C THR A 37 -9.28 -6.27 2.04
N VAL A 38 -8.96 -7.26 1.22
CA VAL A 38 -7.57 -7.65 0.93
C VAL A 38 -6.80 -6.47 0.32
N VAL A 39 -5.62 -6.19 0.88
CA VAL A 39 -4.71 -5.16 0.38
C VAL A 39 -3.75 -5.77 -0.65
N ASP A 40 -4.13 -5.69 -1.92
CA ASP A 40 -3.26 -6.05 -3.03
C ASP A 40 -2.49 -4.80 -3.51
N VAL A 41 -1.20 -4.75 -3.18
CA VAL A 41 -0.32 -3.61 -3.51
C VAL A 41 -0.19 -3.35 -5.02
N GLU A 42 -0.22 -4.40 -5.85
CA GLU A 42 -0.10 -4.27 -7.30
C GLU A 42 -1.41 -3.78 -7.91
N ALA A 43 -2.54 -4.32 -7.45
CA ALA A 43 -3.85 -3.87 -7.88
C ALA A 43 -4.07 -2.38 -7.53
N ILE A 44 -3.73 -1.97 -6.30
CA ILE A 44 -3.85 -0.58 -5.85
C ILE A 44 -2.91 0.34 -6.63
N ALA A 45 -1.65 -0.06 -6.85
CA ALA A 45 -0.72 0.70 -7.68
C ALA A 45 -1.22 0.86 -9.12
N SER A 46 -1.80 -0.20 -9.69
CA SER A 46 -2.43 -0.17 -11.02
C SER A 46 -3.61 0.81 -11.07
N MET A 47 -4.46 0.84 -10.04
CA MET A 47 -5.55 1.81 -9.94
C MET A 47 -5.04 3.26 -9.91
N PHE A 48 -3.94 3.54 -9.20
CA PHE A 48 -3.32 4.86 -9.21
C PHE A 48 -2.76 5.25 -10.57
N ARG A 49 -2.10 4.32 -11.26
CA ARG A 49 -1.64 4.52 -12.65
C ARG A 49 -2.80 4.81 -13.60
N GLY A 50 -3.92 4.10 -13.44
CA GLY A 50 -5.14 4.32 -14.21
C GLY A 50 -5.75 5.73 -14.07
N VAL A 51 -5.45 6.45 -12.98
CA VAL A 51 -5.89 7.83 -12.75
C VAL A 51 -4.78 8.87 -12.96
N GLY A 52 -3.68 8.49 -13.62
CA GLY A 52 -2.61 9.39 -14.02
C GLY A 52 -1.57 9.71 -12.94
N LEU A 53 -1.49 8.90 -11.88
CA LEU A 53 -0.40 8.99 -10.90
C LEU A 53 0.69 7.97 -11.24
N ASP A 54 1.96 8.36 -11.08
CA ASP A 54 3.06 7.40 -11.10
C ASP A 54 3.05 6.63 -9.78
N ALA A 55 2.97 5.29 -9.81
CA ALA A 55 2.78 4.50 -8.60
C ALA A 55 3.42 3.12 -8.63
N THR A 56 3.89 2.69 -7.45
CA THR A 56 4.47 1.36 -7.18
C THR A 56 3.91 0.79 -5.89
N GLY A 57 3.82 -0.54 -5.82
CA GLY A 57 3.43 -1.29 -4.62
C GLY A 57 4.54 -2.24 -4.21
N GLU A 58 4.74 -2.44 -2.91
CA GLU A 58 5.73 -3.38 -2.38
C GLU A 58 5.28 -3.96 -1.04
N ARG A 59 5.67 -5.21 -0.75
CA ARG A 59 5.70 -5.76 0.60
C ARG A 59 7.11 -5.58 1.14
N THR A 60 7.25 -4.98 2.32
CA THR A 60 8.55 -4.59 2.89
C THR A 60 8.48 -4.54 4.42
N PHE A 61 9.52 -4.02 5.07
CA PHE A 61 9.55 -3.82 6.51
C PHE A 61 9.65 -2.33 6.86
N LEU A 62 8.88 -1.89 7.86
CA LEU A 62 9.02 -0.58 8.50
C LEU A 62 9.21 -0.78 10.00
N ALA A 63 10.30 -0.24 10.55
CA ALA A 63 10.67 -0.43 11.95
C ALA A 63 10.64 -1.91 12.40
N ALA A 64 11.16 -2.80 11.54
CA ALA A 64 11.16 -4.26 11.72
C ALA A 64 9.78 -4.95 11.72
N VAL A 65 8.71 -4.25 11.36
CA VAL A 65 7.37 -4.83 11.19
C VAL A 65 7.07 -5.02 9.69
N PRO A 66 6.60 -6.20 9.25
CA PRO A 66 6.13 -6.41 7.89
C PRO A 66 4.96 -5.50 7.53
N VAL A 67 5.03 -4.86 6.36
CA VAL A 67 4.02 -3.94 5.86
C VAL A 67 3.82 -4.05 4.35
N LYS A 68 2.63 -3.64 3.91
CA LYS A 68 2.28 -3.38 2.51
C LYS A 68 2.35 -1.87 2.28
N VAL A 69 3.14 -1.46 1.29
CA VAL A 69 3.34 -0.04 0.98
C VAL A 69 2.96 0.22 -0.47
N VAL A 70 2.14 1.25 -0.69
CA VAL A 70 1.89 1.80 -2.03
C VAL A 70 2.30 3.26 -2.06
N ARG A 71 3.20 3.59 -3.00
CA ARG A 71 3.71 4.93 -3.24
C ARG A 71 3.05 5.45 -4.51
N ALA A 72 2.53 6.67 -4.47
CA ALA A 72 2.01 7.35 -5.64
C ALA A 72 2.47 8.81 -5.70
N VAL A 73 2.79 9.28 -6.90
CA VAL A 73 3.29 10.63 -7.16
C VAL A 73 2.47 11.25 -8.27
N ARG A 74 2.02 12.48 -8.05
CA ARG A 74 1.47 13.30 -9.14
C ARG A 74 2.64 13.83 -9.96
N THR A 75 2.76 13.36 -11.21
CA THR A 75 3.74 13.92 -12.16
C THR A 75 3.38 15.38 -12.45
N GLY A 76 4.39 16.20 -12.71
CA GLY A 76 4.20 17.64 -12.88
C GLY A 76 3.70 18.01 -14.26
N VAL A 77 2.55 18.67 -14.32
CA VAL A 77 2.43 20.01 -14.94
C VAL A 77 1.80 20.94 -13.90
#